data_AF-A0A6N7M5E5-F1
#
_entry.id   AF-A0A6N7M5E5-F1
#
_cell.length_a   1.000
_cell.length_b   1.000
_cell.length_c   1.000
_cell.angle_alpha   90.00
_cell.angle_beta   90.00
_cell.angle_gamma   90.00
#
_symmetry.space_group_name_H-M   'P 1'
#
loop_
_entity.id
_entity.type
_entity.pdbx_description
1 polymer ?
#
loop_
_entity_poly.entity_id
_entity_poly.type
_entity_poly.pdbx_seq_one_letter_code
_entity_poly.pdbx_strand_id
1 'polypeptide(L)'
;MNIKIISPNEYNQKADVIIAFITSGLNQAHKTGDYHIKEWKSANLPKPSMIRMKFATIDKSIIQKRLGGCRKVIFIILKSALRIL
;
A
#
# COMPACT_ATOMS: atom_id res chain seq x y z
N MET A 1 9.89 2.35 -1.31
CA MET A 1 8.99 1.31 -0.78
C MET A 1 7.63 1.95 -0.66
N ASN A 2 6.63 1.47 -1.40
CA ASN A 2 5.35 2.16 -1.50
C ASN A 2 4.31 1.38 -0.72
N ILE A 3 3.66 2.08 0.21
CA ILE A 3 2.61 1.52 1.06
C ILE A 3 1.30 2.16 0.63
N LYS A 4 0.24 1.35 0.52
CA LYS A 4 -1.10 1.84 0.14
C LYS A 4 -2.11 1.52 1.22
N ILE A 5 -3.01 2.47 1.50
CA ILE A 5 -4.20 2.22 2.32
C ILE A 5 -5.15 1.37 1.48
N ILE A 6 -5.58 0.24 2.04
CA ILE A 6 -6.51 -0.70 1.40
C ILE A 6 -7.84 -0.82 2.13
N SER A 7 -7.96 -0.27 3.34
CA SER A 7 -9.22 -0.25 4.08
C SER A 7 -10.26 0.68 3.42
N PRO A 8 -11.56 0.36 3.55
CA PRO A 8 -12.65 1.20 3.05
C PRO A 8 -12.64 2.61 3.65
N ASN A 9 -13.27 3.56 2.97
CA ASN A 9 -13.30 4.96 3.39
C ASN A 9 -13.98 5.15 4.76
N GLU A 10 -15.00 4.36 5.04
CA GLU A 10 -15.74 4.34 6.30
C GLU A 10 -14.83 3.89 7.45
N TYR A 11 -14.03 2.85 7.20
CA TYR A 11 -13.01 2.41 8.16
C TYR A 11 -11.94 3.48 8.36
N ASN A 12 -11.50 4.11 7.27
CA ASN A 12 -10.51 5.17 7.26
C ASN A 12 -10.98 6.45 7.96
N GLN A 13 -12.14 6.50 8.61
CA GLN A 13 -12.53 7.60 9.50
C GLN A 13 -11.99 7.42 10.93
N LYS A 14 -11.63 6.18 11.33
CA LYS A 14 -11.08 5.82 12.65
C LYS A 14 -9.67 6.38 12.88
N ALA A 15 -9.08 6.19 14.06
CA ALA A 15 -7.71 6.62 14.35
C ALA A 15 -6.65 5.85 13.53
N ASP A 16 -6.99 4.65 13.04
CA ASP A 16 -6.10 3.78 12.29
C ASP A 16 -6.53 3.56 10.83
N VAL A 17 -5.65 2.93 10.06
CA VAL A 17 -5.90 2.47 8.68
C VAL A 17 -5.20 1.14 8.42
N ILE A 18 -5.75 0.33 7.53
CA ILE A 18 -5.12 -0.90 7.05
C ILE A 18 -4.32 -0.59 5.79
N ILE A 19 -3.06 -0.98 5.82
CA ILE A 19 -2.12 -0.76 4.73
C ILE A 19 -1.65 -2.08 4.13
N ALA A 20 -1.30 -2.04 2.84
CA ALA A 20 -0.68 -3.13 2.11
C ALA A 20 0.66 -2.70 1.53
N PHE A 21 1.58 -3.65 1.49
CA PHE A 21 2.87 -3.47 0.87
C PHE A 21 2.80 -3.65 -0.65
N ILE A 22 3.30 -2.67 -1.40
CA ILE A 22 3.34 -2.73 -2.87
C ILE A 22 4.76 -2.48 -3.37
N THR A 23 5.21 -3.37 -4.26
CA THR A 23 6.54 -3.30 -4.86
C THR A 23 6.48 -3.44 -6.37
N SER A 24 7.43 -2.80 -7.03
CA SER A 24 7.65 -2.91 -8.47
C SER A 24 8.84 -3.80 -8.82
N GLY A 25 9.51 -4.37 -7.80
CA GLY A 25 10.57 -5.36 -7.98
C GLY A 25 9.98 -6.72 -8.28
N LEU A 26 9.52 -6.92 -9.51
CA LEU A 26 8.87 -8.16 -9.96
C LEU A 26 9.84 -9.35 -10.12
N ASN A 27 11.15 -9.09 -10.08
CA ASN A 27 12.19 -10.12 -10.21
C ASN A 27 12.35 -11.00 -8.96
N GLN A 28 11.59 -10.73 -7.89
CA GLN A 28 11.63 -11.52 -6.66
C GLN A 28 10.67 -12.71 -6.79
N ALA A 29 11.03 -13.84 -6.19
CA ALA A 29 10.15 -15.01 -6.15
C ALA A 29 8.74 -14.65 -5.68
N HIS A 30 7.74 -15.13 -6.42
CA HIS A 30 6.34 -14.99 -6.08
C HIS A 30 6.06 -15.87 -4.85
N LYS A 31 5.53 -15.27 -3.78
CA LYS A 31 5.10 -16.02 -2.59
C LYS A 31 3.61 -16.26 -2.67
N THR A 32 3.13 -17.33 -2.03
CA THR A 32 1.70 -17.61 -1.91
C THR A 32 0.96 -16.38 -1.38
N GLY A 33 -0.07 -15.96 -2.13
CA GLY A 33 -0.93 -14.82 -1.83
C GLY A 33 -0.41 -13.47 -2.30
N ASP A 34 0.80 -13.39 -2.88
CA ASP A 34 1.19 -12.21 -3.64
C ASP A 34 0.26 -12.04 -4.85
N TYR A 35 0.03 -10.79 -5.26
CA TYR A 35 -0.88 -10.49 -6.35
C TYR A 35 -0.27 -9.48 -7.33
N HIS A 36 -0.13 -9.88 -8.59
CA HIS A 36 0.33 -8.98 -9.65
C HIS A 36 -0.79 -8.02 -10.04
N ILE A 37 -0.51 -6.72 -9.96
CA ILE A 37 -1.47 -5.68 -10.33
C ILE A 37 -1.47 -5.58 -11.86
N LYS A 38 -2.38 -6.31 -12.51
CA LYS A 38 -2.53 -6.31 -13.98
C LYS A 38 -2.83 -4.92 -14.52
N GLU A 39 -3.75 -4.21 -13.88
CA GLU A 39 -4.22 -2.87 -14.27
C GLU A 39 -3.45 -1.74 -13.57
N TRP A 40 -2.12 -1.88 -13.48
CA TRP A 40 -1.28 -0.92 -12.75
C TRP A 40 -1.40 0.52 -13.29
N LYS A 41 -1.58 0.69 -14.61
CA LYS A 41 -1.82 2.00 -15.24
C LYS A 41 -3.11 2.65 -14.74
N SER A 42 -4.22 1.91 -14.76
CA SER A 42 -5.52 2.36 -14.25
C SER A 42 -5.50 2.66 -12.75
N ALA A 43 -4.64 1.95 -12.00
CA ALA A 43 -4.38 2.18 -10.58
C ALA A 43 -3.40 3.35 -10.30
N ASN A 44 -3.04 4.12 -11.33
CA ASN A 44 -2.12 5.25 -11.30
C ASN A 44 -0.75 4.90 -10.68
N LEU A 45 -0.24 3.70 -10.98
CA LEU A 45 1.10 3.30 -10.63
C LEU A 45 2.07 3.67 -11.76
N PRO A 46 3.30 4.12 -11.46
CA PRO A 46 4.25 4.53 -12.50
C PRO A 46 4.84 3.35 -13.28
N LYS A 47 4.74 2.12 -12.75
CA LYS A 47 5.29 0.90 -13.36
C LYS A 47 4.54 -0.35 -12.89
N PRO A 48 4.68 -1.49 -13.62
CA PRO A 48 4.19 -2.78 -13.16
C PRO A 48 4.55 -3.05 -11.71
N SER A 49 3.59 -3.50 -10.92
CA SER A 49 3.74 -3.68 -9.48
C SER A 49 2.94 -4.88 -8.99
N MET A 50 3.31 -5.39 -7.82
CA MET A 50 2.60 -6.44 -7.10
C MET A 50 2.31 -6.02 -5.67
N ILE A 51 1.17 -6.49 -5.16
CA ILE A 51 0.83 -6.47 -3.74
C ILE A 51 1.53 -7.67 -3.10
N ARG A 52 2.23 -7.44 -1.99
CA ARG A 52 2.73 -8.53 -1.14
C ARG A 52 1.68 -8.84 -0.08
N MET A 53 1.60 -10.10 0.36
CA MET A 53 0.86 -10.52 1.57
C MET A 53 1.52 -9.99 2.85
N LYS A 54 1.68 -8.68 2.94
CA LYS A 54 2.19 -7.96 4.10
C LYS A 54 1.24 -6.80 4.37
N PHE A 55 0.32 -7.03 5.28
CA PHE A 55 -0.65 -6.05 5.75
C PHE A 55 -0.31 -5.61 7.16
N ALA A 56 -0.65 -4.37 7.48
CA ALA A 56 -0.57 -3.87 8.85
C ALA A 56 -1.71 -2.88 9.10
N THR A 57 -2.20 -2.87 10.33
CA THR A 57 -3.00 -1.75 10.83
C THR A 57 -2.04 -0.76 11.46
N ILE A 58 -2.14 0.50 11.06
CA ILE A 58 -1.27 1.57 11.59
C ILE A 58 -2.11 2.74 12.09
N ASP A 59 -1.59 3.40 13.12
CA ASP A 59 -2.14 4.69 13.54
C ASP A 59 -1.90 5.76 12.47
N LYS A 60 -2.89 6.61 12.20
CA LYS A 60 -2.76 7.66 11.19
C LYS A 60 -1.70 8.71 11.53
N SER A 61 -1.36 8.90 12.80
CA SER A 61 -0.34 9.87 13.26
C SER A 61 1.07 9.57 12.73
N ILE A 62 1.35 8.31 12.36
CA ILE A 62 2.63 7.92 11.76
C ILE A 62 2.67 8.12 10.25
N ILE A 63 1.56 8.52 9.61
CA ILE A 63 1.51 8.85 8.18
C ILE A 63 2.11 10.24 7.98
N GLN A 64 3.30 10.30 7.38
CA GLN A 64 4.03 11.54 7.17
C GLN A 64 3.53 12.32 5.96
N LYS A 65 3.21 11.62 4.86
CA LYS A 65 2.80 12.24 3.61
C LYS A 65 1.89 11.31 2.82
N ARG A 66 0.82 11.85 2.25
CA ARG A 66 -0.01 11.17 1.25
C ARG A 66 0.57 11.45 -0.14
N LEU A 67 0.92 10.42 -0.89
CA LEU A 67 1.53 10.54 -2.22
C LEU A 67 0.48 10.36 -3.31
N GLY A 68 -0.44 11.31 -3.42
CA GLY A 68 -1.55 11.17 -4.36
C GLY A 68 -2.42 9.93 -4.10
N GLY A 69 -3.49 9.80 -4.88
CA GLY A 69 -4.42 8.70 -4.77
C GLY A 69 -5.23 8.57 -6.04
N CYS A 70 -5.68 7.36 -6.33
CA CYS A 70 -6.82 7.18 -7.23
C CYS A 70 -8.08 7.31 -6.36
N ARG A 71 -9.26 7.59 -6.95
CA ARG A 71 -10.53 7.77 -6.20
C ARG A 71 -10.86 6.65 -5.19
N LYS A 72 -10.21 5.48 -5.30
CA LYS A 72 -10.40 4.30 -4.45
C LYS A 72 -9.18 3.88 -3.62
N VAL A 73 -7.98 4.43 -3.84
CA VAL A 73 -6.74 3.95 -3.17
C VAL A 73 -5.77 5.10 -2.93
N ILE A 74 -5.31 5.23 -1.69
CA ILE A 74 -4.41 6.31 -1.23
C ILE A 74 -3.01 5.76 -0.98
N PHE A 75 -1.99 6.46 -1.49
CA PHE A 75 -0.60 6.14 -1.20
C PHE A 75 -0.10 6.92 0.00
N ILE A 76 0.76 6.31 0.81
CA ILE A 76 1.32 6.94 2.01
C ILE A 76 2.81 6.66 2.19
N ILE A 77 3.50 7.61 2.82
CA ILE A 77 4.83 7.46 3.42
C ILE A 77 4.67 7.49 4.94
N LEU A 78 5.38 6.61 5.64
CA LEU A 78 5.39 6.54 7.11
C LEU A 78 6.61 7.29 7.67
N LYS A 79 6.45 7.93 8.83
CA LYS A 79 7.50 8.68 9.57
C LYS A 79 8.75 7.86 9.90
N SER A 80 8.61 6.54 9.90
CA SER A 80 9.69 5.58 10.10
C SER A 80 9.40 4.42 9.15
N ALA A 81 10.42 3.91 8.46
CA ALA A 81 10.28 2.70 7.66
C ALA A 81 9.86 1.56 8.59
N LEU A 82 8.55 1.35 8.72
CA LEU A 82 8.01 0.31 9.58
C LEU A 82 8.62 -1.00 9.10
N ARG A 83 9.52 -1.56 9.90
CA ARG A 83 10.19 -2.83 9.65
C ARG A 83 9.17 -3.92 9.98
N ILE A 84 8.12 -3.99 9.17
CA ILE A 84 7.15 -5.08 9.23
C ILE A 84 7.93 -6.34 8.85
N LEU A 85 8.08 -7.24 9.83
CA LEU A 85 8.75 -8.54 9.76
C LEU A 85 8.54 -9.23 8.39
#